data_AF-A0A354BB96-F1
#
_entry.id   AF-A0A354BB96-F1
#
_cell.length_a   1.000
_cell.length_b   1.000
_cell.length_c   1.000
_cell.angle_alpha   90.00
_cell.angle_beta   90.00
_cell.angle_gamma   90.00
#
_symmetry.space_group_name_H-M   'P 1'
#
loop_
_entity.id
_entity.type
_entity.pdbx_description
1 polymer ?
#
loop_
_entity_poly.entity_id
_entity_poly.type
_entity_poly.pdbx_seq_one_letter_code
_entity_poly.pdbx_strand_id
1 'polypeptide(L)'
;MLDTDRHPLTDVAYQTSCRERLDADGALVLNGLVPASIIDKIVAEAAPRIGDAFFADSTHNVYLTGPDPCLADDHAFNRQVLSSKGLIADDQVPHDSPLRTIYADPELRGFLCAVLGIESIYAYDDPLSSINVHFAPHGRELGWHFDNSSFAVTLLLQAPQAGGIFEYVPAARASGRGEQGYETVDAVLDGIHPVETLTFAPGDLVLFRGRDALHRVTPT
;
A
#
# COMPACT_ATOMS: atom_id res chain seq x y z
N MET A 1 14.94 -15.38 6.84
CA MET A 1 13.83 -14.96 5.96
C MET A 1 13.84 -13.46 5.80
N LEU A 2 13.89 -12.72 6.90
CA LEU A 2 14.07 -11.28 6.95
C LEU A 2 15.54 -10.95 7.32
N ASP A 3 16.02 -9.77 6.93
CA ASP A 3 17.32 -9.23 7.32
C ASP A 3 17.22 -8.52 8.68
N THR A 4 17.26 -9.31 9.75
CA THR A 4 17.14 -8.81 11.13
C THR A 4 18.43 -8.19 11.67
N ASP A 5 19.56 -8.37 10.99
CA ASP A 5 20.81 -7.71 11.34
C ASP A 5 20.74 -6.23 10.97
N ARG A 6 20.19 -5.93 9.78
CA ARG A 6 19.90 -4.55 9.36
C ARG A 6 18.67 -3.97 10.04
N HIS A 7 17.65 -4.80 10.29
CA HIS A 7 16.38 -4.41 10.88
C HIS A 7 16.13 -5.19 12.18
N PRO A 8 16.67 -4.75 13.33
CA PRO A 8 16.49 -5.47 14.59
C PRO A 8 15.05 -5.31 15.09
N LEU A 9 14.14 -6.15 14.58
CA LEU A 9 12.68 -6.02 14.74
C LEU A 9 12.21 -6.07 16.20
N THR A 10 13.00 -6.65 17.10
CA THR A 10 12.71 -6.78 18.53
C THR A 10 13.40 -5.72 19.39
N ASP A 11 14.27 -4.89 18.82
CA ASP A 11 14.94 -3.81 19.55
C ASP A 11 14.03 -2.60 19.75
N VAL A 12 13.88 -2.19 21.02
CA VAL A 12 12.94 -1.13 21.41
C VAL A 12 13.35 0.24 20.87
N ALA A 13 14.66 0.54 20.82
CA ALA A 13 15.14 1.81 20.31
C ALA A 13 14.89 1.91 18.79
N TYR A 14 15.10 0.80 18.07
CA TYR A 14 14.81 0.70 16.65
C TYR A 14 13.32 0.85 16.34
N GLN A 15 12.45 0.14 17.08
CA GLN A 15 11.00 0.29 16.98
C GLN A 15 10.55 1.74 17.23
N THR A 16 11.12 2.38 18.26
CA THR A 16 10.80 3.79 18.60
C THR A 16 11.20 4.73 17.47
N SER A 17 12.41 4.60 16.93
CA SER A 17 12.87 5.42 15.80
C SER A 17 12.02 5.19 14.54
N CYS A 18 11.62 3.94 14.27
CA CYS A 18 10.73 3.61 13.15
C CYS A 18 9.34 4.23 13.32
N ARG A 19 8.79 4.22 14.54
CA ARG A 19 7.53 4.87 14.87
C ARG A 19 7.61 6.37 14.67
N GLU A 20 8.65 7.04 15.17
CA GLU A 20 8.84 8.48 15.00
C GLU A 20 8.86 8.87 13.52
N ARG A 21 9.54 8.09 12.67
CA ARG A 21 9.55 8.29 11.21
C ARG A 21 8.16 8.10 10.60
N LEU A 22 7.44 7.04 10.95
CA LEU A 22 6.09 6.81 10.47
C LEU A 22 5.12 7.93 10.91
N ASP A 23 5.26 8.42 12.14
CA ASP A 23 4.43 9.50 12.69
C ASP A 23 4.74 10.84 12.01
N ALA A 24 5.99 11.10 11.64
CA ALA A 24 6.40 12.32 10.94
C ALA A 24 6.01 12.31 9.45
N ASP A 25 6.29 11.21 8.75
CA ASP A 25 6.24 11.15 7.29
C ASP A 25 4.95 10.50 6.77
N GLY A 26 4.19 9.82 7.63
CA GLY A 26 3.02 9.02 7.24
C GLY A 26 3.38 7.71 6.52
N ALA A 27 4.66 7.49 6.25
CA ALA A 27 5.21 6.32 5.57
C ALA A 27 6.51 5.85 6.25
N LEU A 28 6.79 4.56 6.20
CA LEU A 28 8.04 3.97 6.64
C LEU A 28 8.49 2.91 5.63
N VAL A 29 9.71 3.08 5.10
CA VAL A 29 10.35 2.09 4.23
C VAL A 29 11.44 1.35 5.01
N LEU A 30 11.33 0.03 5.06
CA LEU A 30 12.35 -0.89 5.58
C LEU A 30 13.15 -1.46 4.41
N ASN A 31 14.20 -0.73 4.02
CA ASN A 31 14.93 -1.05 2.81
C ASN A 31 15.68 -2.38 2.91
N GLY A 32 15.40 -3.31 2.00
CA GLY A 32 16.03 -4.62 1.93
C GLY A 32 15.69 -5.53 3.10
N LEU A 33 14.55 -5.31 3.78
CA LEU A 33 14.09 -6.20 4.84
C LEU A 33 13.99 -7.65 4.36
N VAL A 34 13.56 -7.86 3.11
CA VAL A 34 13.53 -9.18 2.50
C VAL A 34 14.74 -9.32 1.57
N PRO A 35 15.65 -10.28 1.81
CA PRO A 35 16.84 -10.46 1.00
C PRO A 35 16.51 -10.78 -0.47
N ALA A 36 17.37 -10.32 -1.39
CA ALA A 36 17.18 -10.52 -2.84
C ALA A 36 16.95 -11.99 -3.22
N SER A 37 17.67 -12.93 -2.61
CA SER A 37 17.53 -14.37 -2.89
C SER A 37 16.17 -14.95 -2.50
N ILE A 38 15.45 -14.30 -1.58
CA ILE A 38 14.07 -14.64 -1.22
C ILE A 38 13.10 -13.99 -2.22
N ILE A 39 13.33 -12.73 -2.57
CA ILE A 39 12.54 -12.03 -3.59
C ILE A 39 12.58 -12.79 -4.91
N ASP A 40 13.74 -13.25 -5.36
CA ASP A 40 13.88 -14.05 -6.58
C ASP A 40 13.01 -15.30 -6.57
N LYS A 41 12.88 -15.98 -5.42
CA LYS A 41 12.00 -17.15 -5.27
C LYS A 41 10.53 -16.77 -5.38
N ILE A 42 10.13 -15.70 -4.70
CA ILE A 42 8.74 -15.20 -4.73
C ILE A 42 8.37 -14.77 -6.15
N VAL A 43 9.26 -14.05 -6.85
CA VAL A 43 9.04 -13.61 -8.23
C VAL A 43 8.96 -14.80 -9.18
N ALA A 44 9.84 -15.80 -9.06
CA ALA A 44 9.80 -17.01 -9.89
C ALA A 44 8.49 -17.80 -9.72
N GLU A 45 7.88 -17.75 -8.54
CA GLU A 45 6.59 -18.37 -8.22
C GLU A 45 5.40 -17.53 -8.73
N ALA A 46 5.42 -16.21 -8.52
CA ALA A 46 4.29 -15.33 -8.79
C ALA A 46 4.22 -14.87 -10.26
N ALA A 47 5.34 -14.54 -10.89
CA ALA A 47 5.36 -13.94 -12.23
C ALA A 47 4.65 -14.79 -13.31
N PRO A 48 4.81 -16.14 -13.36
CA PRO A 48 4.09 -16.98 -14.32
C PRO A 48 2.56 -16.95 -14.16
N ARG A 49 2.05 -16.47 -13.03
CA ARG A 49 0.63 -16.52 -12.65
C ARG A 49 -0.14 -15.26 -12.99
N ILE A 50 0.47 -14.33 -13.74
CA ILE A 50 -0.25 -13.17 -14.26
C ILE A 50 -1.51 -13.54 -15.05
N GLY A 51 -1.53 -14.72 -15.70
CA GLY A 51 -2.71 -15.25 -16.41
C GLY A 51 -3.85 -15.69 -15.48
N ASP A 52 -3.55 -15.97 -14.21
CA ASP A 52 -4.54 -16.29 -13.17
C ASP A 52 -5.05 -15.04 -12.44
N ALA A 53 -4.43 -13.87 -12.68
CA ALA A 53 -4.75 -12.63 -11.99
C ALA A 53 -6.09 -12.07 -12.47
N PHE A 54 -6.92 -11.66 -11.52
CA PHE A 54 -8.14 -10.93 -11.81
C PHE A 54 -7.80 -9.45 -11.99
N PHE A 55 -8.07 -8.92 -13.20
CA PHE A 55 -7.90 -7.51 -13.51
C PHE A 55 -9.25 -6.80 -13.41
N ALA A 56 -9.37 -5.88 -12.46
CA ALA A 56 -10.51 -4.99 -12.33
C ALA A 56 -10.16 -3.65 -12.99
N ASP A 57 -10.84 -3.36 -14.10
CA ASP A 57 -10.85 -2.04 -14.73
C ASP A 57 -12.10 -1.32 -14.25
N SER A 58 -11.93 -0.36 -13.33
CA SER A 58 -13.04 0.37 -12.74
C SER A 58 -12.70 1.83 -12.50
N THR A 59 -13.76 2.63 -12.33
CA THR A 59 -13.63 3.98 -11.81
C THR A 59 -14.17 4.05 -10.40
N HIS A 60 -13.62 4.94 -9.60
CA HIS A 60 -14.11 5.24 -8.26
C HIS A 60 -13.85 6.71 -7.93
N ASN A 61 -14.50 7.24 -6.89
CA ASN A 61 -14.07 8.50 -6.29
C ASN A 61 -12.87 8.26 -5.36
N VAL A 62 -12.19 9.34 -4.95
CA VAL A 62 -11.03 9.23 -4.05
C VAL A 62 -11.37 8.70 -2.66
N TYR A 63 -12.65 8.66 -2.30
CA TYR A 63 -13.15 8.22 -1.00
C TYR A 63 -13.54 6.74 -0.96
N LEU A 64 -13.52 6.05 -2.11
CA LEU A 64 -13.95 4.65 -2.28
C LEU A 64 -15.38 4.39 -1.81
N THR A 65 -16.27 5.36 -2.03
CA THR A 65 -17.69 5.29 -1.67
C THR A 65 -18.59 5.46 -2.89
N GLY A 66 -19.90 5.22 -2.71
CA GLY A 66 -20.89 5.64 -3.70
C GLY A 66 -20.93 7.18 -3.82
N PRO A 67 -21.29 7.72 -5.01
CA PRO A 67 -21.42 9.15 -5.21
C PRO A 67 -22.56 9.73 -4.36
N ASP A 68 -22.46 11.00 -4.00
CA ASP A 68 -23.52 11.77 -3.35
C ASP A 68 -24.37 12.47 -4.42
N PRO A 69 -25.65 12.10 -4.59
CA PRO A 69 -26.52 12.72 -5.59
C PRO A 69 -26.86 14.19 -5.31
N CYS A 70 -26.53 14.71 -4.11
CA CYS A 70 -26.69 16.12 -3.77
C CYS A 70 -25.52 17.00 -4.26
N LEU A 71 -24.42 16.38 -4.70
CA LEU A 71 -23.22 17.07 -5.18
C LEU A 71 -23.11 16.95 -6.71
N ALA A 72 -22.46 17.91 -7.34
CA ALA A 72 -22.19 17.85 -8.79
C ALA A 72 -21.19 16.74 -9.13
N ASP A 73 -21.20 16.25 -10.37
CA ASP A 73 -20.31 15.17 -10.82
C ASP A 73 -18.82 15.56 -10.78
N ASP A 74 -18.51 16.85 -10.93
CA ASP A 74 -17.16 17.40 -10.93
C ASP A 74 -16.64 17.80 -9.54
N HIS A 75 -17.50 17.76 -8.52
CA HIS A 75 -17.12 17.98 -7.13
C HIS A 75 -16.12 16.92 -6.65
N ALA A 76 -15.11 17.29 -5.85
CA ALA A 76 -14.10 16.40 -5.26
C ALA A 76 -14.60 15.02 -4.81
N PHE A 77 -15.76 15.00 -4.14
CA PHE A 77 -16.40 13.77 -3.64
C PHE A 77 -16.92 12.82 -4.74
N ASN A 78 -17.44 13.37 -5.84
CA ASN A 78 -18.06 12.58 -6.91
C ASN A 78 -17.12 12.30 -8.07
N ARG A 79 -16.08 13.13 -8.24
CA ARG A 79 -15.16 13.03 -9.36
C ARG A 79 -14.53 11.63 -9.42
N GLN A 80 -14.68 11.00 -10.58
CA GLN A 80 -14.20 9.65 -10.82
C GLN A 80 -12.75 9.66 -11.31
N VAL A 81 -11.95 8.75 -10.78
CA VAL A 81 -10.60 8.44 -11.24
C VAL A 81 -10.55 6.99 -11.73
N LEU A 82 -9.64 6.71 -12.66
CA LEU A 82 -9.42 5.37 -13.19
C LEU A 82 -8.50 4.57 -12.25
N SER A 83 -8.84 3.30 -12.05
CA SER A 83 -7.95 2.31 -11.45
C SER A 83 -8.04 1.00 -12.22
N SER A 84 -6.89 0.39 -12.44
CA SER A 84 -6.76 -0.85 -13.20
C SER A 84 -5.81 -1.80 -12.49
N LYS A 85 -6.34 -2.47 -11.47
CA LYS A 85 -5.56 -3.33 -10.56
C LYS A 85 -5.71 -4.79 -10.95
N GLY A 86 -4.58 -5.49 -11.13
CA GLY A 86 -4.53 -6.94 -11.24
C GLY A 86 -4.05 -7.58 -9.96
N LEU A 87 -4.66 -8.67 -9.49
CA LEU A 87 -4.13 -9.45 -8.38
C LEU A 87 -4.46 -10.94 -8.47
N ILE A 88 -3.64 -11.75 -7.80
CA ILE A 88 -4.05 -13.05 -7.27
C ILE A 88 -4.30 -12.92 -5.77
N ALA A 89 -5.30 -13.65 -5.28
CA ALA A 89 -5.76 -13.65 -3.89
C ALA A 89 -4.95 -14.62 -3.00
N ASP A 90 -5.22 -14.60 -1.69
CA ASP A 90 -4.48 -15.39 -0.72
C ASP A 90 -4.54 -16.90 -1.00
N ASP A 91 -5.72 -17.44 -1.30
CA ASP A 91 -5.93 -18.87 -1.59
C ASP A 91 -5.13 -19.35 -2.80
N GLN A 92 -4.84 -18.45 -3.73
CA GLN A 92 -4.03 -18.74 -4.89
C GLN A 92 -2.54 -18.86 -4.49
N VAL A 93 -2.04 -18.14 -3.48
CA VAL A 93 -0.61 -18.19 -3.06
C VAL A 93 -0.23 -19.60 -2.58
N PRO A 94 0.82 -20.24 -3.14
CA PRO A 94 1.32 -21.55 -2.71
C PRO A 94 1.53 -21.67 -1.19
N HIS A 95 1.19 -22.83 -0.63
CA HIS A 95 1.29 -23.07 0.81
C HIS A 95 2.73 -22.99 1.36
N ASP A 96 3.71 -23.35 0.55
CA ASP A 96 5.15 -23.30 0.85
C ASP A 96 5.82 -21.99 0.39
N SER A 97 5.03 -21.02 -0.09
CA SER A 97 5.53 -19.73 -0.55
C SER A 97 6.28 -18.98 0.58
N PRO A 98 7.44 -18.36 0.28
CA PRO A 98 8.11 -17.49 1.24
C PRO A 98 7.23 -16.31 1.70
N LEU A 99 6.27 -15.86 0.87
CA LEU A 99 5.30 -14.82 1.26
C LEU A 99 4.48 -15.23 2.49
N ARG A 100 4.04 -16.49 2.57
CA ARG A 100 3.28 -16.99 3.71
C ARG A 100 4.13 -17.05 4.97
N THR A 101 5.41 -17.39 4.83
CA THR A 101 6.36 -17.41 5.95
C THR A 101 6.61 -15.98 6.47
N ILE A 102 6.79 -15.01 5.58
CA ILE A 102 6.94 -13.59 5.95
C ILE A 102 5.68 -13.06 6.63
N TYR A 103 4.50 -13.33 6.05
CA TYR A 103 3.22 -12.88 6.60
C TYR A 103 2.93 -13.46 7.99
N ALA A 104 3.29 -14.73 8.22
CA ALA A 104 3.10 -15.41 9.49
C ALA A 104 4.20 -15.14 10.53
N ASP A 105 5.23 -14.36 10.19
CA ASP A 105 6.37 -14.11 11.07
C ASP A 105 5.94 -13.33 12.33
N PRO A 106 6.10 -13.92 13.53
CA PRO A 106 5.63 -13.30 14.77
C PRO A 106 6.46 -12.08 15.18
N GLU A 107 7.75 -12.02 14.81
CA GLU A 107 8.62 -10.88 15.13
C GLU A 107 8.27 -9.69 14.24
N LEU A 108 8.02 -9.92 12.95
CA LEU A 108 7.52 -8.89 12.05
C LEU A 108 6.16 -8.36 12.52
N ARG A 109 5.22 -9.25 12.88
CA ARG A 109 3.92 -8.82 13.41
C ARG A 109 4.07 -8.01 14.69
N GLY A 110 4.93 -8.44 15.62
CA GLY A 110 5.22 -7.72 16.86
C GLY A 110 5.83 -6.33 16.61
N PHE A 111 6.79 -6.26 15.68
CA PHE A 111 7.38 -5.01 15.22
C PHE A 111 6.33 -4.06 14.64
N LEU A 112 5.45 -4.55 13.76
CA LEU A 112 4.37 -3.74 13.17
C LEU A 112 3.44 -3.20 14.26
N CYS A 113 3.04 -4.01 15.23
CA CYS A 113 2.25 -3.55 16.38
C CYS A 113 2.96 -2.42 17.15
N ALA A 114 4.25 -2.60 17.46
CA ALA A 114 5.04 -1.62 18.19
C ALA A 114 5.18 -0.28 17.43
N VAL A 115 5.46 -0.35 16.13
CA VAL A 115 5.61 0.83 15.27
C VAL A 115 4.27 1.55 15.06
N LEU A 116 3.18 0.81 14.90
CA LEU A 116 1.84 1.38 14.73
C LEU A 116 1.24 1.89 16.05
N GLY A 117 1.79 1.49 17.20
CA GLY A 117 1.25 1.82 18.51
C GLY A 117 -0.08 1.13 18.82
N ILE A 118 -0.27 -0.09 18.31
CA ILE A 118 -1.48 -0.90 18.50
C ILE A 118 -1.17 -2.19 19.25
N GLU A 119 -2.16 -2.75 19.94
CA GLU A 119 -1.99 -3.97 20.73
C GLU A 119 -1.78 -5.21 19.85
N SER A 120 -2.53 -5.31 18.76
CA SER A 120 -2.58 -6.52 17.94
C SER A 120 -2.96 -6.24 16.49
N ILE A 121 -2.46 -7.10 15.59
CA ILE A 121 -2.84 -7.19 14.18
C ILE A 121 -3.37 -8.60 13.94
N TYR A 122 -4.51 -8.68 13.26
CA TYR A 122 -5.19 -9.92 12.93
C TYR A 122 -5.24 -10.11 11.41
N ALA A 123 -5.31 -11.37 10.98
CA ALA A 123 -5.62 -11.68 9.60
C ALA A 123 -7.06 -11.22 9.26
N TYR A 124 -7.31 -10.99 7.97
CA TYR A 124 -8.67 -10.70 7.51
C TYR A 124 -9.58 -11.91 7.74
N ASP A 125 -10.84 -11.66 8.07
CA ASP A 125 -11.87 -12.70 8.18
C ASP A 125 -12.25 -13.28 6.80
N ASP A 126 -12.05 -12.48 5.74
CA ASP A 126 -12.13 -12.95 4.37
C ASP A 126 -10.88 -13.79 4.01
N PRO A 127 -11.04 -15.09 3.72
CA PRO A 127 -9.92 -15.98 3.43
C PRO A 127 -9.16 -15.60 2.14
N LEU A 128 -9.68 -14.71 1.30
CA LEU A 128 -9.04 -14.27 0.06
C LEU A 128 -8.15 -13.04 0.24
N SER A 129 -8.32 -12.28 1.32
CA SER A 129 -7.81 -10.90 1.42
C SER A 129 -6.47 -10.76 2.17
N SER A 130 -5.96 -11.82 2.81
CA SER A 130 -4.78 -11.70 3.71
C SER A 130 -3.48 -11.38 2.96
N ILE A 131 -3.11 -12.16 1.94
CA ILE A 131 -1.98 -11.89 1.05
C ILE A 131 -2.52 -11.65 -0.36
N ASN A 132 -2.28 -10.45 -0.91
CA ASN A 132 -2.61 -10.13 -2.29
C ASN A 132 -1.33 -9.84 -3.06
N VAL A 133 -1.09 -10.54 -4.17
CA VAL A 133 0.04 -10.25 -5.06
C VAL A 133 -0.47 -9.47 -6.25
N HIS A 134 -0.09 -8.20 -6.33
CA HIS A 134 -0.55 -7.30 -7.39
C HIS A 134 0.34 -7.37 -8.64
N PHE A 135 -0.31 -7.27 -9.79
CA PHE A 135 0.33 -7.19 -11.10
C PHE A 135 -0.02 -5.86 -11.77
N ALA A 136 1.00 -5.17 -12.26
CA ALA A 136 0.86 -3.91 -12.99
C ALA A 136 1.62 -3.97 -14.33
N PRO A 137 1.14 -4.77 -15.31
CA PRO A 137 1.64 -4.70 -16.69
C PRO A 137 1.45 -3.30 -17.27
N HIS A 138 2.03 -3.03 -18.44
CA HIS A 138 1.98 -1.71 -19.07
C HIS A 138 0.59 -1.07 -19.10
N GLY A 139 0.52 0.21 -18.75
CA GLY A 139 -0.68 1.05 -18.75
C GLY A 139 -1.56 0.88 -17.51
N ARG A 140 -1.15 0.05 -16.53
CA ARG A 140 -1.93 -0.14 -15.30
C ARG A 140 -1.60 0.92 -14.26
N GLU A 141 -2.64 1.37 -13.55
CA GLU A 141 -2.52 2.39 -12.52
C GLU A 141 -3.44 2.11 -11.34
N LEU A 142 -3.12 2.71 -10.20
CA LEU A 142 -4.02 2.81 -9.06
C LEU A 142 -4.27 4.29 -8.83
N GLY A 143 -5.43 4.78 -9.25
CA GLY A 143 -5.80 6.18 -9.19
C GLY A 143 -5.81 6.74 -7.76
N TRP A 144 -5.93 8.06 -7.67
CA TRP A 144 -5.96 8.76 -6.38
C TRP A 144 -7.04 8.21 -5.45
N HIS A 145 -6.66 7.83 -4.24
CA HIS A 145 -7.60 7.38 -3.22
C HIS A 145 -7.07 7.60 -1.80
N PHE A 146 -7.99 7.55 -0.85
CA PHE A 146 -7.70 7.28 0.55
C PHE A 146 -7.97 5.81 0.86
N ASP A 147 -7.22 5.26 1.80
CA ASP A 147 -7.47 3.91 2.28
C ASP A 147 -8.70 3.87 3.21
N ASN A 148 -9.45 2.77 3.10
CA ASN A 148 -10.44 2.39 4.11
C ASN A 148 -9.78 1.79 5.37
N SER A 149 -8.60 1.18 5.21
CA SER A 149 -7.83 0.59 6.32
C SER A 149 -7.14 1.67 7.16
N SER A 150 -6.72 1.29 8.38
CA SER A 150 -5.91 2.19 9.24
C SER A 150 -4.48 2.35 8.73
N PHE A 151 -3.97 1.35 8.02
CA PHE A 151 -2.64 1.29 7.44
C PHE A 151 -2.61 0.21 6.34
N ALA A 152 -1.57 0.25 5.52
CA ALA A 152 -1.24 -0.77 4.54
C ALA A 152 0.21 -1.23 4.73
N VAL A 153 0.46 -2.52 4.49
CA VAL A 153 1.81 -3.09 4.43
C VAL A 153 2.01 -3.64 3.03
N THR A 154 3.03 -3.18 2.32
CA THR A 154 3.36 -3.64 0.98
C THR A 154 4.82 -4.09 0.91
N LEU A 155 5.08 -5.13 0.13
CA LEU A 155 6.42 -5.62 -0.18
C LEU A 155 6.62 -5.47 -1.68
N LEU A 156 7.63 -4.71 -2.11
CA LEU A 156 7.92 -4.63 -3.54
C LEU A 156 8.66 -5.89 -3.98
N LEU A 157 8.06 -6.61 -4.93
CA LEU A 157 8.64 -7.83 -5.50
C LEU A 157 9.47 -7.55 -6.75
N GLN A 158 8.99 -6.63 -7.60
CA GLN A 158 9.65 -6.26 -8.85
C GLN A 158 9.38 -4.78 -9.13
N ALA A 159 10.43 -4.03 -9.42
CA ALA A 159 10.31 -2.63 -9.82
C ALA A 159 9.78 -2.50 -11.26
N PRO A 160 8.99 -1.46 -11.55
CA PRO A 160 8.60 -1.14 -12.92
C PRO A 160 9.81 -0.66 -13.75
N GLN A 161 9.71 -0.78 -15.07
CA GLN A 161 10.73 -0.24 -15.99
C GLN A 161 10.57 1.29 -16.18
N ALA A 162 9.33 1.77 -16.14
CA ALA A 162 8.94 3.17 -16.17
C ALA A 162 7.57 3.30 -15.48
N GLY A 163 7.23 4.50 -15.00
CA GLY A 163 5.96 4.69 -14.29
C GLY A 163 5.88 3.92 -12.98
N GLY A 164 4.68 3.54 -12.54
CA GLY A 164 4.48 2.81 -11.28
C GLY A 164 4.99 3.58 -10.06
N ILE A 165 5.01 4.91 -10.14
CA ILE A 165 5.54 5.79 -9.11
C ILE A 165 4.48 5.94 -8.03
N PHE A 166 4.84 5.66 -6.78
CA PHE A 166 3.97 5.91 -5.64
C PHE A 166 4.01 7.40 -5.28
N GLU A 167 2.89 8.08 -5.48
CA GLU A 167 2.74 9.49 -5.16
C GLU A 167 1.73 9.68 -4.03
N TYR A 168 1.96 10.65 -3.15
CA TYR A 168 1.06 10.93 -2.05
C TYR A 168 1.07 12.40 -1.61
N VAL A 169 -0.01 12.79 -0.94
CA VAL A 169 -0.15 14.06 -0.23
C VAL A 169 -0.48 13.73 1.22
N PRO A 170 0.48 13.91 2.15
CA PRO A 170 0.25 13.62 3.56
C PRO A 170 -0.79 14.58 4.14
N ALA A 171 -1.59 14.10 5.10
CA ALA A 171 -2.60 14.89 5.80
C ALA A 171 -3.55 15.67 4.87
N ALA A 172 -3.88 15.11 3.70
CA ALA A 172 -4.81 15.72 2.74
C ALA A 172 -6.23 15.85 3.29
N ARG A 173 -6.56 15.11 4.36
CA ARG A 173 -7.80 15.26 5.14
C ARG A 173 -7.58 14.96 6.63
N ALA A 174 -8.61 15.14 7.45
CA ALA A 174 -8.63 14.69 8.83
C ALA A 174 -9.95 13.98 9.13
N SER A 175 -10.05 12.73 8.70
CA SER A 175 -11.29 11.96 8.75
C SER A 175 -11.82 11.78 10.18
N GLY A 176 -10.92 11.70 11.16
CA GLY A 176 -11.27 11.62 12.60
C GLY A 176 -11.98 12.87 13.14
N ARG A 177 -11.88 14.01 12.45
CA ARG A 177 -12.63 15.25 12.76
C ARG A 177 -13.80 15.49 11.79
N GLY A 178 -14.07 14.55 10.90
CA GLY A 178 -15.07 14.69 9.84
C GLY A 178 -14.67 15.61 8.68
N GLU A 179 -13.40 16.05 8.64
CA GLU A 179 -12.87 16.91 7.58
C GLU A 179 -12.49 16.06 6.37
N GLN A 180 -13.15 16.28 5.23
CA GLN A 180 -12.96 15.46 4.02
C GLN A 180 -11.88 15.98 3.07
N GLY A 181 -11.37 17.20 3.29
CA GLY A 181 -10.26 17.75 2.49
C GLY A 181 -10.60 18.11 1.04
N TYR A 182 -11.85 18.47 0.74
CA TYR A 182 -12.32 18.69 -0.64
C TYR A 182 -11.45 19.67 -1.45
N GLU A 183 -11.04 20.79 -0.86
CA GLU A 183 -10.18 21.78 -1.55
C GLU A 183 -8.83 21.18 -1.96
N THR A 184 -8.17 20.45 -1.05
CA THR A 184 -6.91 19.75 -1.34
C THR A 184 -7.12 18.68 -2.40
N VAL A 185 -8.21 17.91 -2.30
CA VAL A 185 -8.55 16.86 -3.27
C VAL A 185 -8.76 17.45 -4.66
N ASP A 186 -9.57 18.51 -4.80
CA ASP A 186 -9.77 19.18 -6.08
C ASP A 186 -8.44 19.66 -6.65
N ALA A 187 -7.61 20.32 -5.85
CA ALA A 187 -6.30 20.80 -6.28
C ALA A 187 -5.35 19.67 -6.72
N VAL A 188 -5.40 18.50 -6.08
CA VAL A 188 -4.63 17.32 -6.50
C VAL A 188 -5.17 16.74 -7.80
N LEU A 189 -6.49 16.60 -7.92
CA LEU A 189 -7.15 16.05 -9.12
C LEU A 189 -7.00 16.98 -10.34
N ASP A 190 -6.87 18.29 -10.12
CA ASP A 190 -6.58 19.29 -11.14
C ASP A 190 -5.07 19.37 -11.48
N GLY A 191 -4.21 18.65 -10.76
CA GLY A 191 -2.76 18.62 -10.99
C GLY A 191 -2.04 19.92 -10.61
N ILE A 192 -2.64 20.75 -9.76
CA ILE A 192 -2.07 22.03 -9.31
C ILE A 192 -1.40 21.94 -7.93
N HIS A 193 -1.73 20.91 -7.15
CA HIS A 193 -1.13 20.67 -5.84
C HIS A 193 0.19 19.89 -5.97
N PRO A 194 1.27 20.28 -5.27
CA PRO A 194 2.51 19.49 -5.24
C PRO A 194 2.28 18.13 -4.57
N VAL A 195 2.95 17.09 -5.06
CA VAL A 195 2.85 15.73 -4.52
C VAL A 195 4.24 15.23 -4.12
N GLU A 196 4.27 14.38 -3.10
CA GLU A 196 5.47 13.67 -2.69
C GLU A 196 5.57 12.33 -3.40
N THR A 197 6.78 11.79 -3.51
CA THR A 197 7.04 10.47 -4.10
C THR A 197 7.72 9.57 -3.08
N LEU A 198 7.14 8.38 -2.87
CA LEU A 198 7.75 7.35 -2.03
C LEU A 198 8.58 6.41 -2.89
N THR A 199 9.89 6.36 -2.66
CA THR A 199 10.81 5.48 -3.41
C THR A 199 11.17 4.25 -2.60
N PHE A 200 11.04 3.08 -3.21
CA PHE A 200 11.41 1.80 -2.64
C PHE A 200 11.80 0.80 -3.74
N ALA A 201 12.62 -0.18 -3.38
CA ALA A 201 13.22 -1.17 -4.28
C ALA A 201 12.73 -2.60 -3.95
N PRO A 202 12.92 -3.58 -4.86
CA PRO A 202 12.57 -4.97 -4.57
C PRO A 202 13.21 -5.45 -3.27
N GLY A 203 12.40 -6.04 -2.39
CA GLY A 203 12.82 -6.46 -1.03
C GLY A 203 12.52 -5.44 0.07
N ASP A 204 12.13 -4.22 -0.28
CA ASP A 204 11.71 -3.22 0.68
C ASP A 204 10.27 -3.50 1.15
N LEU A 205 10.06 -3.45 2.46
CA LEU A 205 8.73 -3.46 3.06
C LEU A 205 8.32 -2.03 3.42
N VAL A 206 7.15 -1.62 2.96
CA VAL A 206 6.59 -0.29 3.19
C VAL A 206 5.39 -0.40 4.11
N LEU A 207 5.37 0.45 5.13
CA LEU A 207 4.22 0.70 5.98
C LEU A 207 3.69 2.10 5.67
N PHE A 208 2.41 2.22 5.34
CA PHE A 208 1.80 3.49 4.89
C PHE A 208 0.46 3.75 5.59
N ARG A 209 0.20 5.02 5.97
CA ARG A 209 -1.07 5.45 6.57
C ARG A 209 -1.94 6.19 5.54
N GLY A 210 -2.61 5.43 4.67
CA GLY A 210 -3.43 5.99 3.59
C GLY A 210 -4.79 6.54 3.98
N ARG A 211 -5.23 6.42 5.24
CA ARG A 211 -6.56 6.92 5.67
C ARG A 211 -6.71 8.42 5.47
N ASP A 212 -5.69 9.19 5.84
CA ASP A 212 -5.70 10.65 5.77
C ASP A 212 -4.68 11.20 4.75
N ALA A 213 -3.94 10.32 4.09
CA ALA A 213 -3.02 10.65 3.00
C ALA A 213 -3.62 10.24 1.65
N LEU A 214 -3.84 11.21 0.77
CA LEU A 214 -4.31 10.94 -0.58
C LEU A 214 -3.13 10.39 -1.38
N HIS A 215 -3.30 9.25 -2.05
CA HIS A 215 -2.19 8.59 -2.73
C HIS A 215 -2.60 7.86 -4.01
N ARG A 216 -1.63 7.62 -4.88
CA ARG A 216 -1.79 6.88 -6.15
C ARG A 216 -0.53 6.11 -6.52
N VAL A 217 -0.67 5.23 -7.51
CA VAL A 217 0.43 4.65 -8.27
C VAL A 217 0.24 5.03 -9.73
N THR A 218 1.21 5.75 -10.30
CA THR A 218 1.14 6.24 -11.70
C THR A 218 1.13 5.09 -12.71
N PRO A 219 0.60 5.31 -13.93
CA PRO A 219 0.60 4.29 -14.99
C PRO A 219 2.00 3.71 -15.28
N THR A 220 2.11 2.39 -15.44
CA THR A 220 3.34 1.66 -15.82
C THR A 220 3.61 1.54 -17.32
#